data_AF-A0A850UTU7-F1
#
_entry.id   AF-A0A850UTU7-F1
#
_cell.length_a   1.000
_cell.length_b   1.000
_cell.length_c   1.000
_cell.angle_alpha   90.00
_cell.angle_beta   90.00
_cell.angle_gamma   90.00
#
_symmetry.space_group_name_H-M   'P 1'
#
loop_
_entity.id
_entity.type
_entity.pdbx_description
1 polymer ?
#
loop_
_entity_poly.entity_id
_entity_poly.type
_entity_poly.pdbx_seq_one_letter_code
_entity_poly.pdbx_strand_id
1 'polypeptide(L)'
;LANAYDRDLRAQLAAVAESAGIPLAEGVFAAYTGPNFETPAEIRMMQTLGCDVVGMSIVPEVLTARHCGLKVLVVSAMTNYAEGLSDT
;
A
#
# COMPACT_ATOMS: atom_id res chain seq x y z
N LEU A 1 -14.14 2.74 -9.49
CA LEU A 1 -12.87 2.61 -8.74
C LEU A 1 -11.74 1.92 -9.51
N ALA A 2 -12.00 1.23 -10.65
CA ALA A 2 -10.91 0.75 -11.50
C ALA A 2 -9.91 1.89 -11.81
N ASN A 3 -8.61 1.59 -11.79
CA ASN A 3 -7.53 2.59 -11.89
C ASN A 3 -7.64 3.71 -10.83
N ALA A 4 -7.89 3.34 -9.56
CA ALA A 4 -7.82 4.29 -8.44
C ALA A 4 -6.38 4.79 -8.23
N TYR A 5 -5.41 3.89 -8.28
CA TYR A 5 -3.98 4.20 -8.33
C TYR A 5 -3.55 4.29 -9.79
N ASP A 6 -3.37 5.51 -10.28
CA ASP A 6 -3.25 5.83 -11.70
C ASP A 6 -2.05 5.08 -12.33
N ARG A 7 -2.34 4.28 -13.36
CA ARG A 7 -1.34 3.46 -14.05
C ARG A 7 -0.19 4.27 -14.64
N ASP A 8 -0.49 5.44 -15.21
CA ASP A 8 0.53 6.27 -15.85
C ASP A 8 1.48 6.86 -14.80
N LEU A 9 0.94 7.31 -13.66
CA LEU A 9 1.76 7.79 -12.54
C LEU A 9 2.63 6.69 -11.95
N ARG A 10 2.11 5.45 -11.81
CA ARG A 10 2.92 4.31 -11.36
C ARG A 10 4.06 3.98 -12.33
N ALA A 11 3.78 3.98 -13.64
CA ALA A 11 4.81 3.75 -14.66
C ALA A 11 5.90 4.84 -14.64
N GLN A 12 5.51 6.11 -14.45
CA GLN A 12 6.47 7.21 -14.30
C GLN A 12 7.33 7.04 -13.04
N LEU A 13 6.73 6.68 -11.91
CA LEU A 13 7.47 6.44 -10.67
C LEU A 13 8.47 5.29 -10.82
N ALA A 14 8.06 4.19 -11.46
CA ALA A 14 8.92 3.04 -11.74
C ALA A 14 10.14 3.45 -12.58
N ALA A 15 9.94 4.22 -13.65
CA ALA A 15 11.04 4.71 -14.48
C ALA A 15 11.99 5.64 -13.71
N VAL A 16 11.46 6.50 -12.84
CA VAL A 16 12.27 7.37 -11.97
C VAL A 16 13.09 6.53 -10.99
N ALA A 17 12.48 5.54 -10.33
CA ALA A 17 13.16 4.66 -9.39
C ALA A 17 14.28 3.86 -10.07
N GLU A 18 14.01 3.32 -11.26
CA GLU A 18 15.01 2.63 -12.09
C GLU A 18 16.19 3.55 -12.43
N SER A 19 15.93 4.77 -12.90
CA SER A 19 16.99 5.74 -13.23
C SER A 19 17.83 6.16 -12.02
N ALA A 20 17.24 6.13 -10.83
CA ALA A 20 17.90 6.45 -9.57
C ALA A 20 18.59 5.23 -8.92
N GLY A 21 18.45 4.03 -9.49
CA GLY A 21 18.95 2.79 -8.90
C GLY A 21 18.26 2.42 -7.57
N ILE A 22 17.03 2.88 -7.35
CA ILE A 22 16.26 2.62 -6.13
C ILE A 22 15.33 1.42 -6.38
N PRO A 23 15.46 0.32 -5.62
CA PRO A 23 14.51 -0.78 -5.68
C PRO A 23 13.11 -0.30 -5.29
N LEU A 24 12.12 -0.54 -6.15
CA LEU A 24 10.74 -0.18 -5.92
C LEU A 24 9.83 -1.39 -6.13
N ALA A 25 9.19 -1.85 -5.06
CA ALA A 25 8.17 -2.88 -5.13
C ALA A 25 6.79 -2.26 -5.40
N GLU A 26 5.91 -3.03 -6.04
CA GLU A 26 4.49 -2.69 -6.22
C GLU A 26 3.65 -3.80 -5.58
N GLY A 27 2.57 -3.43 -4.88
CA GLY A 27 1.73 -4.38 -4.14
C GLY A 27 0.37 -3.83 -3.72
N VAL A 28 -0.41 -4.66 -3.04
CA VAL A 28 -1.76 -4.40 -2.55
C VAL A 28 -1.73 -3.92 -1.10
N PHE A 29 -2.29 -2.73 -0.86
CA PHE A 29 -2.43 -2.14 0.46
C PHE A 29 -3.76 -2.53 1.12
N ALA A 30 -3.69 -3.15 2.30
CA ALA A 30 -4.82 -3.39 3.19
C ALA A 30 -4.99 -2.21 4.15
N ALA A 31 -6.19 -1.62 4.18
CA ALA A 31 -6.54 -0.66 5.22
C ALA A 31 -7.00 -1.39 6.48
N TYR A 32 -6.40 -1.05 7.61
CA TYR A 32 -6.81 -1.44 8.95
C TYR A 32 -7.28 -0.21 9.73
N THR A 33 -8.29 -0.32 10.58
CA THR A 33 -8.83 0.89 11.24
C THR A 33 -7.91 1.44 12.34
N GLY A 34 -7.11 0.58 12.97
CA GLY A 34 -6.34 0.94 14.16
C GLY A 34 -7.22 1.31 15.37
N PRO A 35 -6.64 1.89 16.43
CA PRO A 35 -5.24 2.32 16.56
C PRO A 35 -4.30 1.21 17.04
N ASN A 36 -4.82 0.04 17.43
CA ASN A 36 -3.97 -1.12 17.68
C ASN A 36 -3.36 -1.61 16.37
N PHE A 37 -2.15 -2.19 16.44
CA PHE A 37 -1.64 -2.98 15.33
C PHE A 37 -2.48 -4.25 15.13
N GLU A 38 -2.34 -4.82 13.94
CA GLU A 38 -2.96 -6.08 13.58
C GLU A 38 -2.37 -7.22 14.41
N THR A 39 -3.19 -8.21 14.75
CA THR A 39 -2.74 -9.46 15.34
C THR A 39 -2.07 -10.36 14.29
N PRO A 40 -1.23 -11.34 14.69
CA PRO A 40 -0.68 -12.31 13.74
C PRO A 40 -1.74 -13.06 12.92
N ALA A 41 -2.93 -13.28 13.49
CA ALA A 41 -4.03 -13.94 12.81
C ALA A 41 -4.64 -13.05 11.72
N GLU A 42 -4.80 -11.76 11.99
CA GLU A 42 -5.26 -10.78 11.01
C GLU A 42 -4.22 -10.60 9.88
N ILE A 43 -2.93 -10.58 10.19
CA ILE A 43 -1.87 -10.53 9.18
C ILE A 43 -1.91 -11.74 8.25
N ARG A 44 -2.02 -12.96 8.80
CA ARG A 44 -2.17 -14.18 7.98
C ARG A 44 -3.43 -14.16 7.12
N MET A 45 -4.53 -13.63 7.65
CA MET A 45 -5.76 -13.42 6.88
C MET A 45 -5.51 -12.47 5.70
N MET A 46 -4.88 -11.31 5.94
CA MET A 46 -4.56 -10.34 4.88
C MET A 46 -3.62 -10.92 3.81
N GLN A 47 -2.60 -11.68 4.22
CA GLN A 47 -1.73 -12.40 3.28
C GLN A 47 -2.52 -13.41 2.44
N THR A 48 -3.45 -14.16 3.05
CA THR A 48 -4.32 -15.10 2.33
C THR A 48 -5.21 -14.39 1.31
N LEU A 49 -5.61 -13.15 1.59
CA LEU A 49 -6.37 -12.30 0.68
C LEU A 49 -5.50 -11.61 -0.39
N GLY A 50 -4.18 -11.81 -0.37
CA GLY A 50 -3.24 -11.26 -1.35
C GLY A 50 -2.81 -9.83 -1.06
N CYS A 51 -2.80 -9.40 0.20
CA CYS A 51 -2.28 -8.10 0.60
C CYS A 51 -0.77 -8.17 0.87
N ASP A 52 -0.04 -7.15 0.42
CA ASP A 52 1.42 -7.05 0.57
C ASP A 52 1.82 -6.09 1.70
N VAL A 53 0.97 -5.09 1.97
CA VAL A 53 1.21 -4.02 2.95
C VAL A 53 -0.07 -3.79 3.74
N VAL A 54 0.04 -3.46 5.03
CA VAL A 54 -1.07 -3.00 5.86
C VAL A 54 -0.77 -1.64 6.48
N GLY A 55 -1.80 -0.82 6.66
CA GLY A 55 -1.68 0.44 7.41
C GLY A 55 -3.04 1.09 7.66
N MET A 56 -3.03 2.24 8.36
CA MET A 56 -4.25 2.80 8.98
C MET A 56 -4.78 4.09 8.34
N SER A 57 -4.45 4.36 7.07
CA SER A 57 -4.82 5.58 6.34
C SER A 57 -4.95 5.25 4.84
N ILE A 58 -4.62 6.18 3.94
CA ILE A 58 -4.56 6.09 2.49
C ILE A 58 -5.92 5.88 1.81
N VAL A 59 -6.66 4.83 2.18
CA VAL A 59 -7.87 4.42 1.47
C VAL A 59 -8.96 5.50 1.50
N PRO A 60 -9.30 6.14 2.64
CA PRO A 60 -10.30 7.22 2.66
C PRO A 60 -9.94 8.41 1.75
N GLU A 61 -8.67 8.80 1.73
CA GLU A 61 -8.13 9.89 0.93
C GLU A 61 -8.17 9.55 -0.56
N VAL A 62 -7.76 8.33 -0.93
CA VAL A 62 -7.84 7.81 -2.31
C VAL A 62 -9.30 7.82 -2.78
N LEU A 63 -10.24 7.28 -1.99
CA LEU A 63 -11.65 7.26 -2.37
C LEU A 63 -12.20 8.66 -2.63
N THR A 64 -11.87 9.62 -1.77
CA THR A 64 -12.28 11.02 -1.90
C THR A 64 -11.67 11.67 -3.13
N ALA A 65 -10.37 11.50 -3.35
CA ALA A 65 -9.67 12.03 -4.52
C ALA A 65 -10.24 11.47 -5.83
N ARG A 66 -10.54 10.17 -5.87
CA ARG A 66 -11.14 9.53 -7.05
C ARG A 66 -12.59 9.96 -7.26
N HIS A 67 -13.34 10.20 -6.19
CA HIS A 67 -14.69 10.74 -6.29
C HIS A 67 -14.73 12.10 -7.01
N CYS A 68 -13.74 12.97 -6.79
CA CYS A 68 -13.64 14.26 -7.47
C CYS A 68 -12.76 14.25 -8.74
N GLY A 69 -12.38 13.07 -9.26
CA GLY A 69 -11.68 12.93 -10.53
C GLY A 69 -10.16 13.18 -10.49
N LEU A 70 -9.55 13.32 -9.31
CA LEU A 70 -8.11 13.50 -9.17
C LEU A 70 -7.35 12.20 -9.43
N LYS A 71 -6.28 12.24 -10.23
CA LYS A 71 -5.33 11.14 -10.35
C LYS A 71 -4.57 10.96 -9.03
N VAL A 72 -4.29 9.72 -8.65
CA VAL A 72 -3.64 9.38 -7.37
C VAL A 72 -2.46 8.45 -7.60
N LEU A 73 -1.34 8.77 -6.96
CA LEU A 73 -0.18 7.91 -6.77
C LEU A 73 0.01 7.72 -5.26
N VAL A 74 0.29 6.50 -4.82
CA VAL A 74 0.57 6.19 -3.41
C VAL A 74 1.89 5.46 -3.32
N VAL A 75 2.69 5.84 -2.33
CA VAL A 75 3.94 5.18 -1.96
C VAL A 75 3.90 4.95 -0.46
N SER A 76 4.19 3.72 -0.04
CA SER A 76 4.29 3.36 1.37
C SER A 76 5.75 3.05 1.71
N ALA A 77 6.32 3.76 2.68
CA ALA A 77 7.64 3.48 3.20
C ALA A 77 7.52 2.38 4.28
N MET A 78 8.08 1.21 4.03
CA MET A 78 8.00 0.09 4.97
C MET A 78 8.90 0.37 6.17
N THR A 79 8.32 0.38 7.37
CA THR A 79 9.02 0.67 8.63
C THR A 79 9.35 -0.58 9.43
N ASN A 80 8.62 -1.67 9.21
CA ASN A 80 8.74 -2.93 9.92
C ASN A 80 8.06 -4.06 9.13
N TYR A 81 8.38 -5.31 9.48
CA TYR A 81 7.55 -6.44 9.12
C TYR A 81 6.27 -6.43 9.94
N ALA A 82 5.19 -6.96 9.37
CA ALA A 82 3.92 -7.08 10.06
C ALA A 82 3.99 -8.11 11.21
N GLU A 83 3.08 -7.98 12.16
CA GLU A 83 3.05 -8.79 13.38
C GLU A 83 3.03 -10.30 13.08
N GLY A 84 3.92 -11.05 13.74
CA GLY A 84 4.10 -12.49 13.52
C GLY A 84 4.89 -12.89 12.26
N LEU A 85 5.49 -11.93 11.54
CA LEU A 85 6.39 -12.21 10.39
C LEU A 85 7.89 -12.02 10.71
N SER A 86 8.23 -11.45 11.87
CA SER A 86 9.61 -11.35 12.37
C SER A 86 9.81 -12.20 13.62
N ASP A 87 11.03 -12.70 13.81
CA ASP A 87 11.44 -13.53 14.96
C ASP A 87 11.70 -12.72 16.26
N THR A 88 11.44 -11.41 16.23
CA THR A 88 11.60 -10.48 17.36
C THR A 88 10.27 -9.86 17.74
#